data_AF-A0A0U4FXU9-F1
#
_entry.id   AF-A0A0U4FXU9-F1
#
_cell.length_a   1.000
_cell.length_b   1.000
_cell.length_c   1.000
_cell.angle_alpha   90.00
_cell.angle_beta   90.00
_cell.angle_gamma   90.00
#
_symmetry.space_group_name_H-M   'P 1'
#
loop_
_entity.id
_entity.type
_entity.pdbx_description
1 polymer ?
#
loop_
_entity_poly.entity_id
_entity_poly.type
_entity_poly.pdbx_seq_one_letter_code
_entity_poly.pdbx_strand_id
1 'polypeptide(L)'
;MTLNGEIISGEFDGQADVFMLREVKHLAAETSLNEKQLTSLLDYLSKNRHEPDGQVLTLYDQLLINLNREEVGQFLNDLERIKSRYYN
;
A
#
# COMPACT_ATOMS: atom_id res chain seq x y z
N MET A 1 -15.82 0.74 -2.95
CA MET A 1 -15.46 -0.09 -4.14
C MET A 1 -14.24 -0.92 -3.77
N THR A 2 -14.27 -2.24 -4.00
CA THR A 2 -13.20 -3.15 -3.58
C THR A 2 -12.06 -3.19 -4.59
N LEU A 3 -10.82 -3.22 -4.08
CA LEU A 3 -9.59 -3.46 -4.85
C LEU A 3 -8.96 -4.76 -4.33
N ASN A 4 -8.79 -5.72 -5.24
CA ASN A 4 -8.02 -6.93 -4.99
C ASN A 4 -6.79 -6.84 -5.90
N GLY A 5 -5.69 -6.37 -5.31
CA GLY A 5 -4.39 -6.27 -5.95
C GLY A 5 -3.61 -7.57 -5.89
N GLU A 6 -2.34 -7.49 -6.26
CA GLU A 6 -1.41 -8.63 -6.22
C GLU A 6 -0.93 -8.91 -4.79
N ILE A 7 -0.72 -7.85 -4.01
CA ILE A 7 -0.23 -7.96 -2.63
C ILE A 7 -1.10 -7.17 -1.64
N ILE A 8 -1.84 -6.17 -2.10
CA ILE A 8 -2.77 -5.39 -1.28
C ILE A 8 -4.21 -5.74 -1.66
N SER A 9 -5.06 -5.95 -0.66
CA SER A 9 -6.51 -5.92 -0.86
C SER A 9 -7.19 -4.95 0.10
N GLY A 10 -8.33 -4.41 -0.33
CA GLY A 10 -9.04 -3.41 0.44
C GLY A 10 -10.22 -2.81 -0.29
N GLU A 11 -10.72 -1.71 0.24
CA GLU A 11 -11.85 -1.00 -0.33
C GLU A 11 -11.72 0.49 -0.17
N PHE A 12 -12.13 1.24 -1.19
CA PHE A 12 -12.24 2.68 -1.10
C PHE A 12 -13.55 3.06 -0.42
N ASP A 13 -13.45 3.81 0.67
CA ASP A 13 -14.54 4.46 1.36
C ASP A 13 -14.72 5.89 0.82
N GLY A 14 -15.70 6.07 -0.06
CA GLY A 14 -16.00 7.35 -0.68
C GLY A 14 -16.66 8.37 0.26
N GLN A 15 -17.10 7.99 1.46
CA GLN A 15 -17.59 8.95 2.46
C GLN A 15 -16.44 9.60 3.21
N ALA A 16 -15.44 8.80 3.56
CA ALA A 16 -14.28 9.26 4.32
C ALA A 16 -13.10 9.71 3.43
N ASP A 17 -13.18 9.47 2.12
CA ASP A 17 -12.08 9.72 1.16
C ASP A 17 -10.78 9.04 1.61
N VAL A 18 -10.92 7.75 1.97
CA VAL A 18 -9.82 6.90 2.40
C VAL A 18 -9.91 5.52 1.77
N PHE A 19 -8.75 4.89 1.60
CA PHE A 19 -8.65 3.49 1.23
C PHE A 19 -8.49 2.64 2.49
N MET A 20 -9.46 1.78 2.74
CA MET A 20 -9.42 0.79 3.81
C MET A 20 -8.61 -0.41 3.35
N LEU A 21 -7.37 -0.49 3.81
CA LEU A 21 -6.47 -1.62 3.64
C LEU A 21 -6.95 -2.78 4.52
N ARG A 22 -7.29 -3.92 3.89
CA ARG A 22 -7.82 -5.11 4.55
C ARG A 22 -6.81 -6.26 4.61
N GLU A 23 -5.95 -6.35 3.61
CA GLU A 23 -4.90 -7.36 3.56
C GLU A 23 -3.64 -6.80 2.90
N VAL A 24 -2.49 -7.21 3.42
CA VAL A 24 -1.19 -7.03 2.78
C VAL A 24 -0.42 -8.33 2.86
N LYS A 25 0.04 -8.87 1.74
CA LYS A 25 0.87 -10.09 1.70
C LYS A 25 0.21 -11.25 2.47
N HIS A 26 -1.10 -11.44 2.27
CA HIS A 26 -1.90 -12.44 2.99
C HIS A 26 -1.97 -12.25 4.52
N LEU A 27 -1.50 -11.12 5.04
CA LEU A 27 -1.66 -10.72 6.43
C LEU A 27 -2.85 -9.77 6.51
N ALA A 28 -3.76 -10.05 7.44
CA ALA A 28 -4.84 -9.14 7.76
C ALA A 28 -4.26 -7.80 8.21
N ALA A 29 -4.72 -6.74 7.56
CA ALA A 29 -4.43 -5.36 7.92
C ALA A 29 -5.77 -4.66 8.15
N GLU A 30 -5.87 -3.79 9.14
CA GLU A 30 -7.05 -2.94 9.33
C GLU A 30 -6.58 -1.51 9.46
N THR A 31 -6.11 -0.96 8.35
CA THR A 31 -5.57 0.41 8.32
C THR A 31 -6.26 1.23 7.25
N SER A 32 -6.56 2.49 7.56
CA SER A 32 -7.06 3.46 6.58
C SER A 32 -5.87 4.25 6.03
N LEU A 33 -5.78 4.34 4.70
CA LEU A 33 -4.78 5.14 4.00
C LEU A 33 -5.50 6.28 3.29
N ASN A 34 -5.26 7.53 3.69
CA ASN A 34 -5.67 8.70 2.91
C ASN A 34 -4.66 9.04 1.80
N GLU A 35 -4.99 10.00 0.93
CA GLU A 35 -4.14 10.41 -0.20
C GLU A 35 -2.70 10.77 0.21
N LYS A 36 -2.54 11.53 1.30
CA LYS A 36 -1.22 11.97 1.80
C LYS A 36 -0.40 10.77 2.28
N GLN A 37 -1.01 9.91 3.09
CA GLN A 37 -0.40 8.69 3.61
C GLN A 37 0.04 7.77 2.47
N LEU A 38 -0.84 7.59 1.49
CA LEU A 38 -0.58 6.77 0.31
C LEU A 38 0.55 7.35 -0.56
N THR A 39 0.58 8.66 -0.75
CA THR A 39 1.67 9.33 -1.48
C THR A 39 3.00 9.23 -0.75
N SER A 40 3.02 9.34 0.59
CA SER A 40 4.24 9.12 1.37
C SER A 40 4.76 7.69 1.26
N LEU A 41 3.87 6.69 1.26
CA LEU A 41 4.24 5.29 1.06
C LEU A 41 4.83 5.04 -0.33
N LEU A 42 4.19 5.58 -1.38
CA LEU A 42 4.69 5.50 -2.76
C LEU A 42 6.08 6.11 -2.90
N ASP A 43 6.29 7.31 -2.35
CA ASP A 43 7.59 8.00 -2.42
C ASP A 43 8.69 7.21 -1.69
N TYR A 44 8.38 6.70 -0.49
CA TYR A 44 9.31 5.88 0.29
C TYR A 44 9.72 4.61 -0.45
N LEU A 45 8.74 3.83 -0.92
CA LEU A 45 8.99 2.56 -1.61
C LEU A 45 9.70 2.77 -2.95
N SER A 46 9.35 3.85 -3.68
CA SER A 46 9.96 4.18 -4.98
C SER A 46 11.43 4.55 -4.84
N LYS A 47 11.78 5.36 -3.83
CA LYS A 47 13.17 5.77 -3.56
C LYS A 47 14.08 4.57 -3.26
N ASN A 48 13.54 3.55 -2.59
CA ASN A 48 14.30 2.39 -2.14
C ASN A 48 14.08 1.15 -3.04
N ARG A 49 13.40 1.27 -4.20
CA ARG A 49 12.98 0.15 -5.05
C ARG A 49 14.13 -0.76 -5.53
N HIS A 50 15.35 -0.25 -5.55
CA HIS A 50 16.55 -0.95 -6.01
C HIS A 50 17.37 -1.59 -4.89
N GLU A 51 16.92 -1.49 -3.63
CA GLU A 51 17.60 -2.12 -2.50
C GLU A 51 17.64 -3.65 -2.69
N PRO A 52 18.83 -4.28 -2.66
CA PRO A 52 19.00 -5.70 -2.99
C PRO A 52 18.38 -6.63 -1.95
N ASP A 53 18.28 -6.19 -0.69
CA ASP A 53 17.80 -7.01 0.43
C ASP A 53 16.28 -6.89 0.66
N GLY A 54 15.57 -6.16 -0.20
CA GLY A 54 14.16 -5.82 0.01
C GLY A 54 13.98 -4.61 0.94
N GLN A 55 12.76 -4.42 1.44
CA GLN A 55 12.41 -3.29 2.30
C GLN A 55 11.53 -3.72 3.45
N VAL A 56 11.83 -3.20 4.64
CA VAL A 56 10.94 -3.29 5.79
C VAL A 56 10.05 -2.06 5.80
N LEU A 57 8.75 -2.27 5.59
CA LEU A 57 7.74 -1.23 5.66
C LEU A 57 7.04 -1.30 7.02
N THR A 58 7.00 -0.17 7.73
CA THR A 58 6.14 -0.02 8.91
C THR A 58 4.84 0.62 8.47
N LEU A 59 3.74 -0.13 8.51
CA LEU A 59 2.41 0.43 8.31
C LEU A 59 1.88 0.92 9.67
N TYR A 60 1.88 2.25 9.84
CA TYR A 60 1.29 3.03 10.94
C TYR A 60 1.41 2.34 12.33
N ASP A 61 2.66 2.01 12.69
CA ASP A 61 3.12 1.58 14.02
C ASP A 61 2.65 0.22 14.56
N GLN A 62 1.91 -0.59 13.79
CA GLN A 62 1.42 -1.89 14.27
C GLN A 62 1.88 -3.09 13.46
N LEU A 63 2.28 -2.90 12.19
CA LEU A 63 2.64 -3.99 11.29
C LEU A 63 3.96 -3.69 10.57
N LEU A 64 4.99 -4.47 10.93
CA LEU A 64 6.26 -4.55 10.21
C LEU A 64 6.11 -5.60 9.12
N ILE A 65 6.19 -5.15 7.87
CA ILE A 65 6.09 -6.02 6.70
C ILE A 65 7.42 -6.01 5.99
N ASN A 66 8.05 -7.17 5.92
CA ASN A 66 9.24 -7.35 5.11
C ASN A 66 8.80 -7.70 3.68
N LEU A 67 9.13 -6.82 2.73
CA LEU A 67 8.86 -6.98 1.31
C LEU A 67 10.16 -7.31 0.60
N ASN A 68 10.21 -8.43 -0.11
CA ASN A 68 11.29 -8.68 -1.05
C ASN A 68 11.18 -7.75 -2.28
N ARG A 69 12.18 -7.73 -3.15
CA ARG A 69 12.22 -6.84 -4.31
C ARG A 69 11.04 -6.99 -5.28
N GLU A 70 10.55 -8.20 -5.49
CA GLU A 70 9.38 -8.46 -6.33
C GLU A 70 8.11 -7.94 -5.66
N GLU A 71 7.95 -8.22 -4.37
CA GLU A 71 6.83 -7.75 -3.54
C GLU A 71 6.78 -6.23 -3.46
N VAL A 72 7.94 -5.54 -3.39
CA VAL A 72 8.01 -4.07 -3.49
C VAL A 72 7.44 -3.58 -4.82
N GLY A 73 7.74 -4.29 -5.92
CA GLY A 73 7.18 -3.96 -7.24
C GLY A 73 5.66 -4.11 -7.30
N GLN A 74 5.14 -5.24 -6.79
CA GLN A 74 3.70 -5.50 -6.70
C GLN A 74 3.00 -4.47 -5.80
N PHE A 75 3.60 -4.13 -4.66
CA PHE A 75 3.05 -3.17 -3.71
C PHE A 75 2.96 -1.78 -4.32
N LEU A 76 4.01 -1.34 -5.01
CA LEU A 76 4.02 -0.06 -5.73
C LEU A 76 2.92 -0.01 -6.80
N ASN A 77 2.78 -1.07 -7.60
CA ASN A 77 1.74 -1.16 -8.64
C ASN A 77 0.33 -1.05 -8.04
N ASP A 78 0.07 -1.79 -6.96
CA ASP A 78 -1.22 -1.72 -6.26
C ASP A 78 -1.47 -0.32 -5.66
N LEU A 79 -0.47 0.29 -5.03
CA LEU A 79 -0.59 1.66 -4.51
C LEU A 79 -0.86 2.69 -5.61
N GLU A 80 -0.21 2.59 -6.78
CA GLU A 80 -0.47 3.49 -7.92
C GLU A 80 -1.92 3.36 -8.41
N ARG A 81 -2.45 2.14 -8.46
CA ARG A 81 -3.86 1.89 -8.81
C ARG A 81 -4.79 2.52 -7.79
N ILE A 82 -4.49 2.46 -6.50
CA ILE A 82 -5.27 3.13 -5.45
C ILE A 82 -5.14 4.65 -5.60
N LYS A 83 -3.92 5.18 -5.82
CA LYS A 83 -3.68 6.62 -6.01
C LYS A 83 -4.52 7.22 -7.15
N SER A 84 -4.62 6.51 -8.27
CA SER A 84 -5.45 6.94 -9.41
C SER A 84 -6.93 7.15 -9.08
N ARG A 85 -7.42 6.63 -7.93
CA ARG A 85 -8.80 6.79 -7.47
C ARG A 85 -9.06 8.08 -6.70
N TYR A 86 -8.03 8.68 -6.12
CA TYR A 86 -8.13 9.97 -5.43
C TYR A 86 -8.24 11.16 -6.40
N TYR A 87 -7.80 10.99 -7.65
CA TYR A 87 -7.80 12.04 -8.67
C TYR A 87 -8.91 11.86 -9.71
N ASN A 88 -9.93 11.05 -9.44
CA ASN A 88 -11.02 10.71 -10.37
C ASN A 88 -12.38 11.15 -9.83
#